data_AF-A0A8T2PDJ4-F1
#
_entry.id   AF-A0A8T2PDJ4-F1
#
_cell.length_a   1.000
_cell.length_b   1.000
_cell.length_c   1.000
_cell.angle_alpha   90.00
_cell.angle_beta   90.00
_cell.angle_gamma   90.00
#
_symmetry.space_group_name_H-M   'P 1'
#
loop_
_entity.id
_entity.type
_entity.pdbx_description
1 polymer ?
#
loop_
_entity_poly.entity_id
_entity_poly.type
_entity_poly.pdbx_seq_one_letter_code
_entity_poly.pdbx_strand_id
1 'polypeptide(L)' 'GGEHCYYHGKIRDLQHSWVALSTCHGLRGMFSDGNLSYGIEPVFDDSDQEENAHVVSRMPNLELPVLCPGPVIHLVL' A
#
# COMPACT_ATOMS: atom_id res chain seq x y z
N GLY A 1 3.39 3.74 -23.66
CA GLY A 1 3.60 4.40 -22.36
C GLY A 1 3.21 3.39 -21.33
N GLY A 2 4.18 2.78 -20.66
CA GLY A 2 3.94 1.63 -19.79
C GLY A 2 3.30 2.08 -18.47
N GLU A 3 2.21 1.43 -18.11
CA GLU A 3 1.43 1.61 -16.89
C GLU A 3 2.29 1.71 -15.60
N HIS A 4 2.31 2.90 -15.00
CA HIS A 4 2.84 3.11 -13.65
C HIS A 4 1.86 2.54 -12.62
N CYS A 5 1.94 1.23 -12.35
CA CYS A 5 1.05 0.54 -11.41
C CYS A 5 1.60 0.46 -9.98
N TYR A 6 2.74 1.10 -9.69
CA TYR A 6 3.33 1.22 -8.36
C TYR A 6 3.24 2.66 -7.86
N TYR A 7 2.79 2.84 -6.63
CA TYR A 7 2.54 4.15 -6.01
C TYR A 7 3.15 4.22 -4.62
N HIS A 8 3.66 5.38 -4.26
CA HIS A 8 4.24 5.60 -2.94
C HIS A 8 4.11 7.07 -2.52
N GLY A 9 3.79 7.32 -1.26
CA GLY A 9 3.45 8.68 -0.85
C GLY A 9 3.21 8.79 0.65
N LYS A 10 2.34 9.73 1.02
CA LYS A 10 1.93 9.99 2.39
C LYS A 10 0.42 10.06 2.47
N ILE A 11 -0.14 9.68 3.61
CA ILE A 11 -1.56 9.81 3.88
C ILE A 11 -1.86 11.29 4.15
N ARG A 12 -2.92 11.82 3.55
CA ARG A 12 -3.29 13.23 3.75
C ARG A 12 -3.50 13.52 5.23
N ASP A 13 -3.04 14.69 5.66
CA ASP A 13 -3.22 15.20 7.03
C ASP A 13 -2.54 14.38 8.15
N LEU A 14 -1.74 13.35 7.83
CA LEU A 14 -0.98 12.56 8.79
C LEU A 14 0.53 12.76 8.63
N GLN A 15 1.14 13.44 9.61
CA GLN A 15 2.59 13.60 9.67
C GLN A 15 3.27 12.27 10.01
N HIS A 16 4.45 12.02 9.44
CA HIS A 16 5.20 10.75 9.53
C HIS A 16 4.50 9.52 8.92
N SER A 17 3.35 9.69 8.27
CA SER A 17 2.73 8.63 7.49
C SER A 17 3.51 8.33 6.21
N TRP A 18 3.32 7.13 5.69
CA TRP A 18 3.84 6.72 4.39
C TRP A 18 2.96 5.63 3.77
N VAL A 19 3.03 5.50 2.45
CA VAL A 19 2.25 4.54 1.66
C VAL A 19 3.17 3.92 0.60
N ALA A 20 3.02 2.62 0.34
CA ALA A 20 3.61 1.89 -0.78
C ALA A 20 2.60 0.86 -1.31
N LEU A 21 2.01 1.11 -2.48
CA LEU A 21 0.94 0.30 -3.07
C LEU A 21 1.28 -0.13 -4.50
N SER A 22 0.72 -1.26 -4.89
CA SER A 22 0.74 -1.79 -6.24
C SER A 22 -0.70 -2.06 -6.70
N THR A 23 -0.96 -1.78 -7.97
CA THR A 23 -2.24 -1.97 -8.66
C THR A 23 -2.09 -2.84 -9.91
N CYS A 24 -0.91 -3.44 -10.12
CA CYS A 24 -0.58 -4.13 -11.36
C CYS A 24 -1.50 -5.34 -11.64
N HIS A 25 -2.00 -5.97 -10.58
CA HIS A 25 -2.91 -7.12 -10.61
C HIS A 25 -3.82 -7.09 -9.37
N GLY A 26 -4.53 -5.98 -9.19
CA GLY A 26 -5.30 -5.70 -7.97
C GLY A 26 -4.52 -4.88 -6.94
N LEU A 27 -5.24 -4.33 -5.95
CA LEU A 27 -4.67 -3.48 -4.92
C LEU A 27 -3.96 -4.31 -3.84
N ARG A 28 -2.66 -4.06 -3.67
CA ARG A 28 -1.86 -4.64 -2.59
C ARG A 28 -0.79 -3.70 -2.10
N GLY A 29 -0.27 -3.93 -0.90
CA GLY A 29 0.89 -3.21 -0.38
C GLY A 29 0.74 -2.84 1.09
N MET A 30 1.32 -1.72 1.49
CA MET A 30 1.39 -1.33 2.89
C MET A 30 1.32 0.19 3.06
N PHE A 31 0.76 0.61 4.19
CA PHE A 31 0.78 1.98 4.62
C PHE A 31 0.96 2.08 6.13
N SER A 32 1.43 3.23 6.60
CA SER A 32 1.53 3.55 8.02
C SER A 32 0.92 4.91 8.30
N ASP A 33 0.20 5.00 9.41
CA ASP A 33 -0.30 6.27 9.96
C ASP A 33 0.77 7.04 10.77
N GLY A 34 1.99 6.50 10.85
CA GLY A 34 3.10 7.03 11.67
C GLY A 34 3.26 6.34 13.02
N ASN A 35 2.34 5.44 13.40
CA ASN A 35 2.40 4.66 14.64
C ASN A 35 2.28 3.17 14.37
N LEU A 36 1.29 2.78 13.57
CA LEU A 36 1.01 1.42 13.17
C LEU A 36 1.21 1.25 11.67
N SER A 37 1.54 0.02 11.27
CA SER A 37 1.62 -0.35 9.87
C SER A 37 0.48 -1.29 9.52
N TYR A 38 -0.02 -1.15 8.30
CA TYR A 38 -1.20 -1.84 7.80
C TYR A 38 -0.87 -2.43 6.43
N GLY A 39 -1.16 -3.71 6.24
CA GLY A 39 -1.01 -4.42 4.98
C GLY A 39 -2.36 -4.53 4.28
N ILE A 40 -2.37 -4.35 2.97
CA ILE A 40 -3.52 -4.58 2.09
C ILE A 40 -3.18 -5.76 1.19
N GLU A 41 -4.01 -6.80 1.25
CA GLU A 41 -3.91 -7.97 0.38
C GLU A 41 -5.30 -8.30 -0.20
N PRO A 42 -5.38 -8.75 -1.46
CA PRO A 42 -6.63 -9.26 -2.03
C PRO A 42 -7.07 -10.55 -1.33
N VAL A 43 -8.39 -10.78 -1.26
CA VAL A 43 -8.95 -12.06 -0.82
C VAL A 43 -8.94 -13.02 -2.00
N PHE A 44 -8.32 -14.18 -1.83
CA PHE A 44 -8.39 -15.26 -2.81
C PHE A 44 -9.39 -16.31 -2.28
N ASP A 45 -10.58 -16.37 -2.86
CA ASP A 45 -11.49 -17.51 -2.67
C ASP A 45 -11.26 -18.55 -3.78
N ASP A 46 -11.44 -19.83 -3.47
CA ASP A 46 -11.26 -20.98 -4.38
C ASP A 46 -12.22 -20.97 -5.59
N SER A 47 -13.22 -20.10 -5.59
CA SER A 47 -13.96 -19.75 -6.80
C SER A 47 -13.24 -18.58 -7.46
N ASP A 48 -12.80 -18.73 -8.72
CA ASP A 48 -12.19 -17.72 -9.60
C ASP A 48 -13.03 -16.44 -9.82
N GLN A 49 -13.98 -16.15 -8.94
CA GLN A 49 -14.63 -14.87 -8.81
C GLN A 49 -13.73 -13.99 -7.96
N GLU A 50 -12.98 -13.14 -8.68
CA GLU A 50 -12.35 -11.92 -8.20
C GLU A 50 -13.41 -11.02 -7.54
N GLU A 51 -13.95 -11.43 -6.39
CA GLU A 51 -14.73 -10.54 -5.55
C GLU A 51 -13.72 -9.51 -5.03
N ASN A 52 -13.89 -8.25 -5.44
CA ASN A 52 -12.97 -7.11 -5.23
C ASN A 52 -12.74 -6.73 -3.74
N ALA A 53 -12.80 -7.70 -2.85
CA ALA A 53 -12.56 -7.60 -1.43
C ALA A 53 -11.05 -7.57 -1.15
N HIS A 54 -10.66 -6.61 -0.33
CA HIS A 54 -9.31 -6.47 0.19
C HIS A 54 -9.36 -6.55 1.71
N VAL A 55 -8.43 -7.31 2.29
CA VAL A 55 -8.28 -7.37 3.74
C VAL A 55 -7.19 -6.40 4.15
N VAL A 56 -7.53 -5.53 5.10
CA VAL A 56 -6.57 -4.63 5.74
C VAL A 56 -6.20 -5.21 7.10
N SER A 57 -4.96 -5.68 7.22
CA SER A 57 -4.46 -6.27 8.45
C SER A 57 -3.44 -5.36 9.13
N ARG A 58 -3.58 -5.18 10.45
CA ARG A 58 -2.53 -4.52 11.24
C ARG A 58 -1.31 -5.42 11.27
N MET A 59 -0.17 -4.89 10.87
CA MET A 59 1.10 -5.60 10.94
C MET A 59 1.85 -5.20 12.22
N PRO A 60 2.48 -6.17 12.91
CA PRO A 60 3.38 -5.85 14.01
C PRO A 60 4.54 -5.00 13.47
N ASN A 61 4.97 -4.02 14.27
CA ASN A 61 5.89 -2.93 13.91
C ASN A 61 7.03 -3.36 12.97
N LEU A 62 6.79 -3.21 11.67
CA LEU A 62 7.80 -3.38 10.65
C LEU A 62 8.54 -2.05 10.56
N GLU A 63 9.66 -1.93 11.26
CA GLU A 63 10.58 -0.80 11.07
C GLU A 63 11.18 -0.91 9.66
N LEU A 64 10.45 -0.41 8.67
CA LEU A 64 10.97 -0.32 7.32
C LEU A 64 12.01 0.81 7.26
N PRO A 65 13.24 0.53 6.80
CA PRO A 65 14.17 1.60 6.50
C PRO A 65 13.58 2.45 5.37
N VAL A 66 13.13 3.65 5.73
CA VAL A 66 12.46 4.61 4.86
C VAL A 66 13.48 5.29 3.92
N LEU A 67 14.18 4.52 3.08
CA LEU A 67 15.19 5.04 2.16
C LEU A 67 15.18 4.28 0.84
N CYS A 68 14.17 4.54 0.01
CA CYS A 68 14.27 4.31 -1.43
C CYS A 68 14.50 5.66 -2.12
N PRO A 69 15.73 5.98 -2.59
CA PRO A 69 16.01 7.19 -3.36
C PRO A 69 15.46 7.01 -4.79
N GLY A 70 14.13 7.10 -4.92
CA GLY A 70 13.42 7.06 -6.19
C GLY A 70 12.38 8.20 -6.24
N PRO A 71 12.02 8.70 -7.43
CA PRO A 71 11.12 9.83 -7.59
C PRO A 71 9.75 9.51 -6.97
N VAL A 72 9.40 10.23 -5.89
CA VAL A 72 8.16 10.05 -5.14
C VAL A 72 6.96 10.45 -6.00
N ILE A 73 6.24 9.47 -6.55
CA ILE A 73 4.93 9.72 -7.16
C ILE A 73 3.95 9.99 -6.03
N HIS A 74 3.87 11.26 -5.61
CA HIS A 74 2.97 11.76 -4.56
C HIS A 74 1.50 11.36 -4.86
N LEU A 75 1.10 10.17 -4.42
CA LEU A 75 -0.29 9.78 -4.35
C LEU A 75 -0.81 10.31 -3.02
N VAL A 76 -1.64 11.35 -3.09
CA VAL A 76 -2.38 11.86 -1.93
C VAL A 76 -3.67 11.06 -1.87
N LEU A 77 -3.71 10.07 -0.96
CA LEU A 77 -4.94 9.39 -0.56
C LEU A 77 -5.72 10.24 0.44
#